data_AF-A0A7S3IQK8-F1
#
_entry.id   AF-A0A7S3IQK8-F1
#
_cell.length_a   1.000
_cell.length_b   1.000
_cell.length_c   1.000
_cell.angle_alpha   90.00
_cell.angle_beta   90.00
_cell.angle_gamma   90.00
#
_symmetry.space_group_name_H-M   'P 1'
#
loop_
_entity.id
_entity.type
_entity.pdbx_description
1 polymer ?
#
loop_
_entity_poly.entity_id
_entity_poly.type
_entity_poly.pdbx_seq_one_letter_code
_entity_poly.pdbx_strand_id
1 'polypeptide(L)'
;MDFTPTSSQMYSLHLQIYYKTKMGESIAVIGSTEELGRWREIKVHLHWTEGHIWVLDRPIMTNKPYFQYKYVLLDEGKLVKWESGVDRIADLRILPETFSAGPKFKSYPSTYSPLMQDIKSVPQGQSSPVYYASNSP
;
A
#
# COMPACT_ATOMS: atom_id res chain seq x y z
N MET A 1 34.52 -6.09 25.05
CA MET A 1 33.47 -6.80 24.29
C MET A 1 32.69 -5.72 23.59
N ASP A 2 33.05 -5.46 22.33
CA ASP A 2 32.50 -4.35 21.57
C ASP A 2 31.18 -4.80 20.94
N PHE A 3 30.09 -4.11 21.29
CA PHE A 3 28.82 -4.27 20.61
C PHE A 3 28.97 -3.62 19.23
N THR A 4 29.19 -4.42 18.18
CA THR A 4 29.09 -3.92 16.82
C THR A 4 27.63 -3.51 16.57
N PRO A 5 27.37 -2.32 15.99
CA PRO A 5 26.01 -1.95 15.62
C PRO A 5 25.51 -2.92 14.56
N THR A 6 24.48 -3.68 14.89
CA THR A 6 23.73 -4.52 13.94
C THR A 6 23.38 -3.65 12.75
N SER A 7 23.88 -3.99 11.55
CA SER A 7 23.46 -3.39 10.30
C SER A 7 21.93 -3.34 10.27
N SER A 8 21.35 -2.15 10.34
CA SER A 8 19.90 -1.98 10.27
C SER A 8 19.49 -2.23 8.83
N GLN A 9 18.93 -3.41 8.55
CA GLN A 9 18.33 -3.73 7.25
C GLN A 9 17.35 -2.61 6.87
N MET A 10 17.53 -2.03 5.69
CA MET A 10 16.62 -1.04 5.11
C MET A 10 15.75 -1.74 4.07
N TYR A 11 14.46 -1.45 4.09
CA TYR A 11 13.49 -1.94 3.13
C TYR A 11 13.01 -0.80 2.23
N SER A 12 12.74 -1.14 0.97
CA SER A 12 12.12 -0.26 -0.02
C SER A 12 10.73 -0.80 -0.35
N LEU A 13 9.69 -0.06 0.04
CA LEU A 13 8.30 -0.46 -0.16
C LEU A 13 7.63 0.38 -1.25
N HIS A 14 7.11 -0.30 -2.28
CA HIS A 14 6.21 0.28 -3.27
C HIS A 14 4.76 -0.11 -2.95
N LEU A 15 3.86 0.88 -2.97
CA LEU A 15 2.42 0.69 -2.77
C LEU A 15 1.66 1.19 -3.99
N GLN A 16 0.56 0.51 -4.29
CA GLN A 16 -0.42 0.96 -5.29
C GLN A 16 -1.83 0.52 -4.90
N ILE A 17 -2.83 1.22 -5.40
CA ILE A 17 -4.24 0.87 -5.19
C ILE A 17 -5.09 1.32 -6.37
N TYR A 18 -6.01 0.47 -6.80
CA TYR A 18 -7.07 0.90 -7.71
C TYR A 18 -8.15 1.66 -6.93
N TYR A 19 -8.43 2.90 -7.32
CA TYR A 19 -9.53 3.68 -6.77
C TYR A 19 -9.99 4.80 -7.73
N LYS A 20 -11.29 4.83 -8.03
CA LYS A 20 -11.92 5.87 -8.85
C LYS A 20 -12.24 7.09 -7.99
N THR A 21 -11.51 8.17 -8.20
CA THR A 21 -11.74 9.47 -7.57
C THR A 21 -12.64 10.37 -8.41
N LYS A 22 -13.22 11.38 -7.76
CA LYS A 22 -13.84 12.56 -8.39
C LYS A 22 -12.81 13.66 -8.61
N MET A 23 -13.21 14.72 -9.32
CA MET A 23 -12.37 15.92 -9.45
C MET A 23 -12.14 16.54 -8.08
N GLY A 24 -10.90 16.93 -7.80
CA GLY A 24 -10.48 17.46 -6.49
C GLY A 24 -10.04 16.38 -5.48
N GLU A 25 -10.43 15.12 -5.71
CA GLU A 25 -10.07 14.02 -4.81
C GLU A 25 -8.69 13.42 -5.12
N SER A 26 -7.98 13.01 -4.07
CA SER A 26 -6.69 12.30 -4.18
C SER A 26 -6.53 11.23 -3.10
N ILE A 27 -5.58 10.32 -3.31
CA ILE A 27 -5.29 9.24 -2.37
C ILE A 27 -3.94 9.48 -1.68
N ALA A 28 -3.90 9.20 -0.38
CA ALA A 28 -2.69 9.20 0.43
C ALA A 28 -2.63 7.94 1.30
N VAL A 29 -1.48 7.72 1.94
CA VAL A 29 -1.23 6.64 2.88
C VAL A 29 -0.79 7.23 4.22
N ILE A 30 -1.40 6.72 5.29
CA ILE A 30 -1.03 7.02 6.67
C ILE A 30 -0.82 5.69 7.41
N GLY A 31 0.11 5.64 8.35
CA GLY A 31 0.42 4.42 9.07
C GLY A 31 1.13 4.64 10.39
N SER A 32 1.49 3.53 11.04
CA SER A 32 2.02 3.52 12.40
C SER A 32 3.46 4.01 12.51
N THR A 33 4.20 4.07 11.42
CA THR A 33 5.62 4.44 11.40
C THR A 33 5.82 5.95 11.21
N GLU A 34 7.06 6.42 11.38
CA GLU A 34 7.38 7.85 11.29
C GLU A 34 7.29 8.38 9.86
N GLU A 35 7.80 7.60 8.92
CA GLU A 35 7.71 7.82 7.48
C GLU A 35 6.26 7.82 6.98
N LEU A 36 5.35 7.17 7.72
CA LEU A 36 3.91 7.16 7.46
C LEU A 36 3.09 8.09 8.39
N GLY A 37 3.76 8.97 9.14
CA GLY A 37 3.10 10.03 9.92
C GLY A 37 2.44 9.60 11.23
N ARG A 38 2.72 8.40 11.73
CA ARG A 38 2.27 7.87 13.05
C ARG A 38 0.77 8.06 13.31
N TRP A 39 -0.06 7.79 12.29
CA TRP A 39 -1.52 7.97 12.32
C TRP A 39 -2.02 9.41 12.57
N ARG A 40 -1.15 10.42 12.45
CA ARG A 40 -1.47 11.82 12.77
C ARG A 40 -1.26 12.78 11.61
N GLU A 41 -0.26 12.53 10.79
CA GLU A 41 0.14 13.41 9.69
C GLU A 41 0.10 12.68 8.35
N ILE A 42 -0.29 13.40 7.32
CA ILE A 42 -0.28 12.90 5.94
C ILE A 42 1.07 13.26 5.33
N LYS A 43 1.94 12.27 5.17
CA LYS A 43 3.27 12.45 4.58
C LYS A 43 3.41 11.84 3.19
N VAL A 44 2.60 10.83 2.89
CA VAL A 44 2.74 10.01 1.69
C VAL A 44 1.51 10.18 0.81
N HIS A 45 1.67 10.94 -0.27
CA HIS A 45 0.65 11.12 -1.30
C HIS A 45 0.91 10.17 -2.46
N LEU A 46 -0.16 9.68 -3.09
CA LEU A 46 -0.07 8.88 -4.30
C LEU A 46 -0.34 9.76 -5.52
N HIS A 47 0.25 9.37 -6.64
CA HIS A 47 0.02 9.93 -7.96
C HIS A 47 -1.00 9.09 -8.72
N TRP A 48 -1.94 9.76 -9.39
CA TRP A 48 -2.93 9.10 -10.24
C TRP A 48 -2.31 8.69 -11.57
N THR A 49 -2.58 7.47 -12.01
CA THR A 49 -2.21 6.97 -13.35
C THR A 49 -3.43 6.47 -14.10
N GLU A 50 -3.27 6.29 -15.42
CA GLU A 50 -4.32 5.75 -16.28
C GLU A 50 -4.88 4.43 -15.74
N GLY A 51 -6.20 4.24 -15.86
CA GLY A 51 -6.90 3.08 -15.29
C GLY A 51 -7.29 3.24 -13.81
N HIS A 52 -7.17 4.44 -13.25
CA HIS A 52 -7.51 4.74 -11.84
C HIS A 52 -6.63 3.98 -10.84
N ILE A 53 -5.37 3.77 -11.21
CA ILE A 53 -4.37 3.18 -10.35
C ILE A 53 -3.57 4.32 -9.72
N TRP A 54 -3.59 4.38 -8.39
CA TRP A 54 -2.80 5.31 -7.61
C TRP A 54 -1.50 4.63 -7.21
N VAL A 55 -0.35 5.29 -7.43
CA VAL A 55 0.98 4.74 -7.18
C VAL A 55 1.83 5.73 -6.38
N LEU A 56 2.87 5.23 -5.72
CA LEU A 56 3.89 6.09 -5.12
C LEU A 56 4.85 6.63 -6.18
N ASP A 57 5.19 7.92 -6.11
CA ASP A 57 6.26 8.52 -6.92
C ASP A 57 7.65 7.99 -6.50
N ARG A 58 7.83 7.72 -5.21
CA ARG A 58 9.06 7.18 -4.62
C ARG A 58 8.72 6.11 -3.59
N PRO A 59 9.52 5.04 -3.48
CA PRO A 59 9.29 4.03 -2.46
C PRO A 59 9.42 4.62 -1.05
N ILE A 60 8.66 4.05 -0.12
CA ILE A 60 8.83 4.30 1.30
C ILE A 60 10.06 3.54 1.77
N MET A 61 11.03 4.27 2.33
CA MET A 61 12.23 3.68 2.90
C MET A 61 12.04 3.52 4.41
N THR A 62 12.25 2.32 4.94
CA THR A 62 12.06 2.06 6.36
C THR A 62 12.96 0.95 6.88
N ASN A 63 13.40 1.06 8.13
CA ASN A 63 14.08 -0.02 8.84
C ASN A 63 13.09 -0.89 9.66
N LYS A 64 11.78 -0.62 9.55
CA LYS A 64 10.74 -1.38 10.23
C LYS A 64 10.31 -2.56 9.35
N PRO A 65 10.56 -3.81 9.78
CA PRO A 65 10.19 -4.99 9.01
C PRO A 65 8.68 -5.26 9.03
N TYR A 66 7.94 -4.67 9.98
CA TYR A 66 6.50 -4.87 10.13
C TYR A 66 5.84 -3.58 10.59
N PHE A 67 4.71 -3.21 9.99
CA PHE A 67 3.89 -2.08 10.43
C PHE A 67 2.47 -2.11 9.85
N GLN A 68 1.63 -1.21 10.33
CA GLN A 68 0.26 -1.03 9.88
C GLN A 68 0.09 0.26 9.10
N TYR A 69 -0.81 0.26 8.12
CA TYR A 69 -1.15 1.43 7.33
C TYR A 69 -2.59 1.38 6.81
N LYS A 70 -3.09 2.54 6.37
CA LYS A 70 -4.35 2.68 5.65
C LYS A 70 -4.20 3.65 4.50
N TYR A 71 -5.01 3.43 3.47
CA TYR A 71 -5.30 4.45 2.46
C TYR A 71 -6.32 5.45 2.99
N VAL A 72 -6.16 6.72 2.63
CA VAL A 72 -7.10 7.80 2.94
C VAL A 72 -7.44 8.56 1.67
N LEU A 73 -8.69 9.02 1.58
CA LEU A 73 -9.18 9.91 0.54
C LEU A 73 -9.08 11.34 1.06
N LEU A 74 -8.49 12.19 0.21
CA LEU A 74 -8.43 13.62 0.42
C LEU A 74 -9.36 14.30 -0.58
N ASP A 75 -10.01 15.38 -0.15
CA ASP A 75 -10.76 16.29 -1.02
C ASP A 75 -10.16 17.69 -0.86
N GLU A 76 -9.70 18.28 -1.96
CA GLU A 76 -8.93 19.53 -1.96
C GLU A 76 -7.78 19.54 -0.93
N GLY A 77 -7.11 18.39 -0.78
CA GLY A 77 -5.99 18.20 0.15
C GLY A 77 -6.37 17.95 1.61
N LYS A 78 -7.67 17.96 1.97
CA LYS A 78 -8.14 17.67 3.33
C LYS A 78 -8.59 16.22 3.46
N LEU A 79 -8.22 15.56 4.55
CA LEU A 79 -8.66 14.19 4.82
C LEU A 79 -10.17 14.16 5.03
N VAL A 80 -10.86 13.37 4.19
CA VAL A 80 -12.33 13.21 4.26
C VAL A 80 -12.77 11.79 4.58
N LYS A 81 -11.97 10.78 4.24
CA LYS A 81 -12.35 9.38 4.45
C LYS A 81 -11.14 8.48 4.64
N TRP A 82 -11.22 7.58 5.61
CA TRP A 82 -10.29 6.45 5.76
C TRP A 82 -10.81 5.24 4.96
N GLU A 83 -9.92 4.37 4.50
CA GLU A 83 -10.38 3.07 4.00
C GLU A 83 -11.10 2.31 5.13
N SER A 84 -12.22 1.68 4.78
CA SER A 84 -12.99 0.90 5.76
C SER A 84 -12.31 -0.43 6.10
N GLY A 85 -12.79 -1.09 7.14
CA GLY A 85 -12.23 -2.35 7.63
C GLY A 85 -11.00 -2.17 8.53
N VAL A 86 -10.29 -3.27 8.78
CA VAL A 86 -9.09 -3.30 9.62
C VAL A 86 -7.91 -2.58 8.97
N ASP A 87 -6.89 -2.24 9.76
CA ASP A 87 -5.63 -1.71 9.23
C ASP A 87 -4.94 -2.77 8.36
N ARG A 88 -4.35 -2.34 7.24
CA ARG A 88 -3.49 -3.22 6.45
C ARG A 88 -2.19 -3.47 7.20
N ILE A 89 -1.63 -4.66 6.99
CA ILE A 89 -0.36 -5.07 7.55
C ILE A 89 0.67 -5.13 6.41
N ALA A 90 1.78 -4.42 6.58
CA ALA A 90 2.98 -4.62 5.78
C ALA A 90 3.96 -5.46 6.61
N ASP A 91 4.25 -6.68 6.16
CA ASP A 91 5.39 -7.48 6.64
C ASP A 91 6.42 -7.54 5.51
N LEU A 92 7.53 -6.82 5.69
CA LEU A 92 8.55 -6.65 4.67
C LEU A 92 9.57 -7.81 4.66
N ARG A 93 9.51 -8.72 5.64
CA ARG A 93 10.40 -9.90 5.70
C ARG A 93 9.99 -10.98 4.72
N ILE A 94 8.73 -10.97 4.29
CA ILE A 94 8.20 -11.88 3.29
C ILE A 94 8.25 -11.28 1.87
N LEU A 95 8.85 -10.09 1.71
CA LEU A 95 9.12 -9.57 0.38
C LEU A 95 10.18 -10.46 -0.28
N PRO A 96 9.97 -10.90 -1.54
CA PRO A 96 11.02 -11.60 -2.26
C PRO A 96 12.22 -10.67 -2.34
N GLU A 97 13.40 -11.16 -1.98
CA GLU A 97 14.64 -10.42 -2.17
C GLU A 97 14.73 -10.05 -3.64
N THR A 98 14.58 -8.75 -3.94
CA THR A 98 14.80 -8.25 -5.30
C THR A 98 16.30 -8.28 -5.53
N PHE A 99 16.86 -9.44 -5.85
CA PHE A 99 18.23 -9.55 -6.33
C PHE A 99 18.32 -8.75 -7.62
N SER A 100 18.97 -7.59 -7.50
CA SER A 100 19.23 -6.64 -8.58
C SER A 100 20.04 -7.29 -9.69
N ALA A 101 19.39 -7.58 -10.81
CA ALA A 101 20.02 -7.64 -12.13
C ALA A 101 19.08 -7.05 -13.19
N GLY A 102 19.08 -5.72 -13.30
CA GLY A 102 18.39 -4.97 -14.36
C GLY A 102 16.89 -4.67 -14.10
N PRO A 103 16.32 -3.67 -14.82
CA PRO A 103 14.96 -3.19 -14.54
C PRO A 103 13.95 -4.21 -15.06
N LYS A 104 13.50 -5.08 -14.16
CA LYS A 104 12.25 -5.82 -14.32
C LYS A 104 11.38 -5.53 -13.11
N PHE A 105 10.66 -4.41 -13.16
CA PHE A 105 9.56 -4.14 -12.25
C PHE A 105 8.43 -5.13 -12.56
N LYS A 106 8.42 -6.26 -11.86
CA LYS A 106 7.16 -7.00 -11.66
C LYS A 106 6.44 -6.30 -10.52
N SER A 107 5.52 -5.40 -10.87
CA SER A 107 4.57 -4.84 -9.92
C SER A 107 3.64 -5.95 -9.46
N TYR A 108 3.66 -6.26 -8.17
CA TYR A 108 2.61 -7.08 -7.58
C TYR A 108 1.44 -6.15 -7.25
N PRO A 109 0.24 -6.38 -7.81
CA PRO A 109 -0.92 -5.59 -7.45
C PRO A 109 -1.23 -5.80 -5.97
N SER A 110 -1.08 -4.73 -5.19
CA SER A 110 -1.86 -4.62 -3.96
C SER A 110 -3.32 -4.69 -4.40
N THR A 111 -3.98 -5.72 -3.90
CA THR A 111 -5.33 -6.17 -4.22
C THR A 111 -6.32 -5.00 -4.35
N TYR A 112 -7.30 -5.16 -5.26
CA TYR A 112 -8.56 -4.43 -5.25
C TYR A 112 -8.98 -4.11 -3.80
N SER A 113 -9.29 -2.84 -3.52
CA SER A 113 -9.99 -2.47 -2.28
C SER A 113 -11.45 -2.21 -2.63
N PRO A 114 -12.37 -3.17 -2.43
CA PRO A 114 -13.81 -2.92 -2.53
C PRO A 114 -14.28 -1.88 -1.50
N LEU A 115 -13.45 -1.63 -0.48
CA LEU A 115 -13.80 -0.99 0.79
C LEU A 115 -13.77 0.54 0.78
N MET A 116 -13.42 1.17 -0.33
CA MET A 116 -13.68 2.59 -0.53
C MET A 116 -14.86 2.88 -1.47
N GLN A 117 -15.48 1.85 -2.09
CA GLN A 117 -16.64 2.05 -2.94
C GLN A 117 -17.91 2.28 -2.10
N ASP A 118 -18.75 3.21 -2.53
CA ASP A 118 -20.09 3.37 -1.96
C ASP A 118 -20.90 2.08 -2.20
N ILE A 119 -21.60 1.61 -1.17
CA ILE A 119 -22.33 0.32 -1.11
C ILE A 119 -23.47 0.20 -2.16
N LYS A 120 -23.68 1.18 -3.05
CA LYS A 120 -24.88 1.25 -3.91
C LYS A 120 -24.70 0.87 -5.39
N SER A 121 -23.55 0.36 -5.83
CA SER A 121 -23.36 0.08 -7.27
C SER A 121 -22.46 -1.12 -7.57
N VAL A 122 -22.77 -2.30 -7.01
CA VAL A 122 -22.15 -3.55 -7.48
C VAL A 122 -23.08 -4.20 -8.52
N PRO A 123 -22.69 -4.33 -9.80
CA PRO A 123 -23.39 -5.21 -10.74
C PRO A 123 -23.17 -6.67 -10.30
N GLN A 124 -24.26 -7.44 -10.20
CA GLN A 124 -24.17 -8.89 -9.98
C GLN A 124 -23.42 -9.54 -11.14
N GLY A 125 -22.22 -10.08 -10.87
CA GLY A 125 -21.53 -10.91 -11.87
C GLY A 125 -20.00 -10.84 -11.91
N GLN A 126 -19.30 -10.75 -10.77
CA GLN A 126 -17.86 -11.05 -10.77
C GLN A 126 -17.48 -11.83 -9.52
N SER A 127 -17.19 -13.10 -9.74
CA SER A 127 -16.81 -14.11 -8.75
C SER A 127 -15.58 -13.69 -7.95
N SER A 128 -15.66 -13.89 -6.63
CA SER A 128 -14.52 -13.85 -5.72
C SER A 128 -13.37 -14.76 -6.21
N PRO A 129 -12.10 -14.35 -6.11
CA PRO A 129 -11.00 -15.25 -6.45
C PRO A 129 -10.91 -16.37 -5.39
N VAL A 130 -10.99 -17.60 -5.88
CA VAL A 130 -10.73 -18.83 -5.13
C VAL A 130 -9.21 -19.03 -5.06
N TYR A 131 -8.64 -19.14 -3.86
CA TYR A 131 -7.23 -19.49 -3.68
C TYR A 131 -7.10 -21.02 -3.62
N TYR A 132 -6.29 -21.59 -4.51
CA TYR A 132 -5.79 -22.96 -4.36
C TYR A 132 -4.32 -22.91 -3.97
N ALA A 133 -3.97 -23.56 -2.85
CA ALA A 133 -2.60 -23.99 -2.56
C ALA A 133 -2.53 -25.49 -2.86
N SER A 134 -1.87 -25.87 -3.96
CA SER A 134 -1.45 -27.26 -4.16
C SER A 134 0.00 -27.38 -3.74
N ASN A 135 0.25 -27.96 -2.57
CA ASN A 135 1.54 -28.56 -2.28
C ASN A 135 1.63 -29.87 -3.06
N SER A 136 2.76 -30.13 -3.70
CA SER A 136 3.10 -31.46 -4.19
C SER A 136 4.59 -31.71 -3.94
N PRO A 137 4.94 -32.97 -3.68
CA PRO A 137 5.92 -33.41 -2.67
C PRO A 137 7.39 -33.20 -3.04
#